data_AF-A0A174ZT24-F1
#
_entry.id   AF-A0A174ZT24-F1
#
_cell.length_a   1.000
_cell.length_b   1.000
_cell.length_c   1.000
_cell.angle_alpha   90.00
_cell.angle_beta   90.00
_cell.angle_gamma   90.00
#
_symmetry.space_group_name_H-M   'P 1'
#
loop_
_entity.id
_entity.type
_entity.pdbx_description
1 polymer ?
#
loop_
_entity_poly.entity_id
_entity_poly.type
_entity_poly.pdbx_seq_one_letter_code
_entity_poly.pdbx_strand_id
1 'polypeptide(L)'
;MKGLDDLIVGLLLTVVSVVVILKFRNVALNIGLFIVLLLGSYGMIRGILEILYSLKLQRRKSNNVKIEIMKIVVAVTEFISLIVVILQLVKELV
;
A
#
# COMPACT_ATOMS: atom_id res chain seq x y z
N MET A 1 0.31 -5.41 13.15
CA MET A 1 1.02 -4.12 13.36
C MET A 1 -0.01 -3.01 13.23
N LYS A 2 -0.06 -2.04 14.15
CA LYS A 2 -1.01 -0.91 14.04
C LYS A 2 -0.70 -0.13 12.75
N GLY A 3 -1.74 0.20 11.97
CA GLY A 3 -1.61 0.88 10.67
C GLY A 3 -1.41 -0.02 9.44
N LEU A 4 -1.07 -1.31 9.60
CA LEU A 4 -0.86 -2.19 8.45
C LEU A 4 -2.19 -2.55 7.74
N ASP A 5 -3.27 -2.72 8.50
CA ASP A 5 -4.60 -3.03 7.96
C ASP A 5 -5.12 -1.87 7.09
N ASP A 6 -5.07 -0.64 7.62
CA ASP A 6 -5.42 0.58 6.90
C ASP A 6 -4.55 0.79 5.64
N LEU A 7 -3.26 0.42 5.70
CA LEU A 7 -2.35 0.49 4.55
C LEU A 7 -2.73 -0.51 3.46
N ILE A 8 -3.02 -1.76 3.83
CA ILE A 8 -3.37 -2.84 2.90
C ILE A 8 -4.71 -2.53 2.22
N VAL A 9 -5.71 -2.10 3.00
CA VAL A 9 -7.02 -1.72 2.47
C VAL A 9 -6.89 -0.52 1.52
N GLY A 10 -6.12 0.49 1.90
CA GLY A 10 -5.86 1.65 1.05
C GLY A 10 -5.11 1.30 -0.25
N LEU A 11 -4.14 0.38 -0.17
CA LEU A 11 -3.38 -0.11 -1.32
C LEU A 11 -4.27 -0.93 -2.28
N LEU A 12 -5.10 -1.82 -1.76
CA LEU A 12 -6.04 -2.60 -2.56
C LEU A 12 -7.02 -1.68 -3.29
N LEU A 13 -7.60 -0.71 -2.59
CA LEU A 13 -8.54 0.25 -3.18
C LEU A 13 -7.88 1.08 -4.29
N THR A 14 -6.64 1.55 -4.08
CA THR A 14 -5.93 2.33 -5.10
C THR A 14 -5.55 1.49 -6.31
N VAL A 15 -5.01 0.28 -6.12
CA VAL A 15 -4.63 -0.62 -7.22
C VAL A 15 -5.85 -1.00 -8.06
N VAL A 16 -6.96 -1.41 -7.42
CA VAL A 16 -8.20 -1.75 -8.12
C VAL A 16 -8.73 -0.54 -8.89
N SER A 17 -8.73 0.65 -8.27
CA SER A 17 -9.22 1.86 -8.94
C SER A 17 -8.39 2.21 -10.17
N VAL A 18 -7.05 2.14 -10.08
CA VAL A 18 -6.14 2.41 -11.21
C VAL A 18 -6.34 1.40 -12.35
N VAL A 19 -6.44 0.10 -12.03
CA VAL A 19 -6.65 -0.95 -13.05
C VAL A 19 -7.97 -0.72 -13.79
N VAL A 20 -9.04 -0.39 -13.06
CA VAL A 20 -10.35 -0.14 -13.68
C VAL A 20 -10.35 1.14 -14.52
N ILE A 21 -9.72 2.23 -14.05
CA ILE A 21 -9.59 3.50 -14.81
C ILE A 21 -8.82 3.29 -16.13
N LEU A 22 -7.75 2.51 -16.10
CA LEU A 22 -6.93 2.23 -17.29
C LEU A 22 -7.64 1.28 -18.27
N LYS A 23 -8.35 0.27 -17.76
CA LYS A 23 -9.03 -0.74 -18.58
C LYS A 23 -10.34 -0.23 -19.17
N PHE A 24 -11.09 0.59 -18.44
CA PHE A 24 -12.37 1.13 -18.88
C PHE A 24 -12.21 2.64 -19.14
N ARG A 25 -12.07 3.03 -20.42
CA ARG A 25 -12.02 4.44 -20.87
C ARG A 25 -13.38 5.16 -20.78
N ASN A 26 -14.15 4.90 -19.73
CA ASN A 26 -15.44 5.53 -19.51
C ASN A 26 -15.31 6.70 -18.53
N VAL A 27 -15.61 7.91 -18.99
CA VAL A 27 -15.44 9.16 -18.23
C VAL A 27 -16.25 9.16 -16.94
N ALA A 28 -17.48 8.64 -16.95
CA ALA A 28 -18.34 8.62 -15.77
C ALA A 28 -17.80 7.68 -14.67
N LEU A 29 -17.30 6.49 -15.06
CA LEU A 29 -16.66 5.55 -14.14
C LEU A 29 -15.34 6.12 -13.60
N ASN A 30 -14.57 6.80 -14.44
CA ASN A 30 -13.30 7.40 -14.02
C ASN A 30 -13.49 8.48 -12.97
N ILE A 31 -14.54 9.31 -13.08
CA ILE A 31 -14.87 10.33 -12.07
C ILE A 31 -15.26 9.68 -10.74
N GLY A 32 -16.10 8.64 -10.77
CA GLY A 32 -16.48 7.92 -9.55
C GLY A 32 -15.29 7.22 -8.88
N LEU A 33 -14.45 6.54 -9.68
CA LEU A 33 -13.25 5.85 -9.20
C LEU A 33 -12.18 6.81 -8.72
N PHE A 34 -12.14 8.05 -9.23
CA PHE A 34 -11.23 9.07 -8.73
C PHE A 34 -11.48 9.38 -7.24
N ILE A 35 -12.75 9.39 -6.80
CA ILE A 35 -13.10 9.59 -5.39
C ILE A 35 -12.66 8.38 -4.54
N VAL A 36 -12.86 7.16 -5.05
CA VAL A 36 -12.40 5.93 -4.40
C VAL A 36 -10.88 5.91 -4.26
N LEU A 37 -10.17 6.43 -5.26
CA LEU A 37 -8.71 6.55 -5.29
C LEU A 37 -8.22 7.55 -4.23
N LEU A 38 -8.91 8.70 -4.07
CA LEU A 38 -8.62 9.65 -3.00
C LEU A 38 -8.81 9.05 -1.60
N LEU A 39 -9.89 8.27 -1.40
CA LEU A 39 -10.14 7.56 -0.14
C LEU A 39 -9.09 6.49 0.14
N GLY A 40 -8.69 5.72 -0.88
CA GLY A 40 -7.62 4.73 -0.77
C GLY A 40 -6.28 5.39 -0.39
N SER A 41 -5.97 6.52 -1.03
CA SER A 41 -4.77 7.31 -0.74
C SER A 41 -4.76 7.83 0.70
N TYR A 42 -5.90 8.29 1.20
CA TYR A 42 -6.06 8.74 2.58
C TYR A 42 -5.83 7.60 3.58
N GLY A 43 -6.43 6.42 3.33
CA GLY A 43 -6.22 5.22 4.15
C GLY A 43 -4.75 4.81 4.18
N MET A 44 -4.04 4.88 3.04
CA MET A 44 -2.61 4.61 2.99
C MET A 44 -1.79 5.58 3.83
N ILE A 45 -2.05 6.90 3.73
CA ILE A 45 -1.33 7.90 4.53
C ILE A 45 -1.54 7.65 6.03
N ARG A 46 -2.78 7.37 6.45
CA ARG A 46 -3.10 7.04 7.84
C ARG A 46 -2.37 5.78 8.31
N GLY A 47 -2.38 4.74 7.49
CA GLY A 47 -1.66 3.49 7.76
C GLY A 47 -0.16 3.69 7.90
N ILE A 48 0.47 4.45 6.99
CA ILE A 48 1.89 4.82 7.07
C ILE A 48 2.17 5.58 8.36
N LEU A 49 1.36 6.57 8.71
CA LEU A 49 1.54 7.37 9.93
C LEU A 49 1.46 6.51 11.20
N GLU A 50 0.50 5.59 11.29
CA GLU A 50 0.40 4.67 12.42
C GLU A 50 1.57 3.69 12.51
N ILE A 51 2.03 3.17 11.37
CA ILE A 51 3.25 2.33 11.30
C ILE A 51 4.45 3.15 11.79
N LEU A 52 4.64 4.37 11.30
CA LEU A 52 5.74 5.26 11.67
C LEU A 52 5.71 5.56 13.17
N TYR A 53 4.53 5.83 13.72
CA TYR A 53 4.35 6.12 15.13
C TYR A 53 4.65 4.88 15.99
N SER A 54 4.20 3.69 15.57
CA SER A 54 4.49 2.43 16.26
C SER A 54 5.98 2.08 16.25
N LEU A 55 6.68 2.34 15.14
CA LEU A 55 8.12 2.16 15.01
C LEU A 55 8.89 3.16 15.87
N LYS A 56 8.48 4.44 15.88
CA LYS A 56 9.10 5.48 16.71
C LYS A 56 8.97 5.17 18.20
N LEU A 57 7.85 4.60 18.63
CA LEU A 57 7.65 4.13 20.01
C LEU A 57 8.54 2.91 20.34
N GLN A 58 8.69 1.98 19.39
CA GLN A 58 9.52 0.79 19.54
C GLN A 58 11.02 1.12 19.56
N ARG A 59 11.44 2.16 18.81
CA ARG A 59 12.83 2.63 18.69
C ARG A 59 13.38 3.27 19.97
N ARG A 60 12.53 3.89 20.80
CA ARG A 60 12.95 4.36 22.15
C ARG A 60 13.27 3.22 23.13
N LYS A 61 12.90 1.97 22.83
CA LYS A 61 13.00 0.83 23.77
C LYS A 61 14.13 -0.17 23.43
N SER A 62 14.79 -0.09 22.27
CA SER A 62 15.75 -1.13 21.87
C SER A 62 16.86 -0.61 20.95
N ASN A 63 18.07 -0.49 21.49
CA ASN A 63 19.30 -0.45 20.71
C ASN A 63 19.61 -1.86 20.19
N ASN A 64 18.97 -2.27 19.08
CA ASN A 64 19.29 -3.49 18.34
C ASN A 64 19.20 -3.23 16.83
N VAL A 65 20.15 -2.45 16.31
CA VAL A 65 20.23 -1.98 14.91
C VAL A 65 20.06 -3.10 13.89
N LYS A 66 20.58 -4.31 14.16
CA LYS A 66 20.43 -5.48 13.28
C LYS A 66 18.98 -5.91 13.04
N ILE A 67 18.13 -5.86 14.06
CA ILE A 67 16.71 -6.28 13.96
C ILE A 67 15.90 -5.21 13.21
N GLU A 68 16.25 -3.93 13.39
CA GLU A 68 15.62 -2.81 12.68
C GLU A 68 15.90 -2.89 11.17
N ILE A 69 17.15 -3.17 10.77
CA ILE A 69 17.53 -3.39 9.37
C ILE A 69 16.78 -4.59 8.78
N MET A 70 16.69 -5.70 9.52
CA MET A 70 16.02 -6.91 9.03
C MET A 70 14.52 -6.67 8.76
N LYS A 71 13.84 -5.89 9.62
CA LYS A 71 12.44 -5.50 9.39
C LYS A 71 12.26 -4.65 8.15
N ILE A 72 13.18 -3.72 7.88
CA ILE A 72 13.13 -2.88 6.66
C ILE A 72 13.32 -3.76 5.42
N VAL A 73 14.30 -4.68 5.44
CA VAL A 73 14.53 -5.62 4.33
C VAL A 73 13.30 -6.48 4.07
N VAL A 74 12.65 -7.02 5.11
CA VAL A 74 11.42 -7.81 4.97
C VAL A 74 10.29 -6.97 4.36
N ALA A 75 10.07 -5.75 4.86
CA ALA A 75 9.05 -4.86 4.33
C ALA A 75 9.28 -4.49 2.86
N VAL A 76 10.53 -4.24 2.44
CA VAL A 76 10.88 -3.98 1.04
C VAL A 76 10.63 -5.22 0.18
N THR A 77 10.94 -6.40 0.70
CA THR A 77 10.74 -7.68 -0.03
C THR A 77 9.25 -7.98 -0.23
N GLU A 78 8.43 -7.76 0.80
CA GLU A 78 6.96 -7.87 0.70
C GLU A 78 6.37 -6.86 -0.29
N PHE A 79 6.91 -5.64 -0.31
CA PHE A 79 6.47 -4.62 -1.26
C PHE A 79 6.81 -4.99 -2.71
N ILE A 80 8.03 -5.52 -2.94
CA ILE A 80 8.45 -5.99 -4.27
C ILE A 80 7.60 -7.19 -4.72
N SER A 81 7.30 -8.15 -3.83
CA SER A 81 6.48 -9.31 -4.19
C SER A 81 5.07 -8.91 -4.62
N LEU A 82 4.46 -7.93 -3.94
CA LEU A 82 3.17 -7.37 -4.33
C LEU A 82 3.21 -6.71 -5.72
N ILE A 83 4.25 -5.94 -6.03
CA ILE A 83 4.42 -5.33 -7.36
C ILE A 83 4.53 -6.41 -8.45
N VAL A 84 5.31 -7.47 -8.20
CA VAL A 84 5.48 -8.58 -9.15
C VAL A 84 4.16 -9.28 -9.41
N VAL A 85 3.35 -9.54 -8.37
CA VAL A 85 2.03 -10.16 -8.50
C VAL A 85 1.08 -9.28 -9.32
N ILE A 86 1.08 -7.96 -9.10
CA ILE A 86 0.26 -7.03 -9.89
C ILE A 86 0.70 -7.02 -11.36
N LEU A 87 2.01 -7.01 -11.64
CA LEU A 87 2.54 -7.07 -13.00
C LEU A 87 2.17 -8.38 -13.71
N GLN A 88 2.23 -9.51 -13.01
CA GLN A 88 1.78 -10.80 -13.54
C GLN A 88 0.29 -10.76 -13.90
N LEU A 89 -0.56 -10.25 -13.01
CA LEU A 89 -2.00 -10.10 -13.27
C LEU A 89 -2.31 -9.20 -14.47
N VAL A 90 -1.58 -8.09 -14.64
CA VAL A 90 -1.76 -7.20 -15.81
C VAL A 90 -1.34 -7.89 -17.10
N LYS A 91 -0.23 -8.64 -17.08
CA LYS A 91 0.25 -9.39 -18.25
C LYS A 91 -0.69 -10.51 -18.67
N GLU A 92 -1.33 -11.19 -17.73
CA GLU A 92 -2.31 -12.25 -18.04
C GLU A 92 -3.61 -11.68 -18.65
N LEU A 93 -3.89 -10.40 -18.42
CA LEU A 93 -5.14 -9.74 -18.82
C LEU A 93 -5.06 -9.00 -20.17
N VAL A 94 -3.85 -8.79 -20.72
CA VAL A 94 -3.53 -8.07 -21.98
C VAL A 94 -3.02 -9.07 -23.02
#